data_AF-A0A4P5X5I1-F1
#
_entry.id   AF-A0A4P5X5I1-F1
#
_cell.length_a   1.000
_cell.length_b   1.000
_cell.length_c   1.000
_cell.angle_alpha   90.00
_cell.angle_beta   90.00
_cell.angle_gamma   90.00
#
_symmetry.space_group_name_H-M   'P 1'
#
loop_
_entity.id
_entity.type
_entity.pdbx_description
1 polymer ?
#
loop_
_entity_poly.entity_id
_entity_poly.type
_entity_poly.pdbx_seq_one_letter_code
_entity_poly.pdbx_strand_id
1 'polypeptide(L)'
;MRCLACGYTINDLHRQTCPECGNAFDPHNATTFEREPWGSEKLHRGMRTVIALCTTSAAISLVATLLLIAAEFATTPRGPRSELEFFAKFALALTLLSITASVLAVIAVSESLSRLNAWKRYRTSLIWVATSWLVLFATLALL
;
A
#
# COMPACT_ATOMS: atom_id res chain seq x y z
N MET A 1 -4.71 16.38 -19.47
CA MET A 1 -5.23 17.67 -18.92
C MET A 1 -6.74 17.51 -18.76
N ARG A 2 -7.38 18.14 -17.77
CA ARG A 2 -8.81 17.92 -17.52
C ARG A 2 -9.61 19.21 -17.60
N CYS A 3 -10.75 19.20 -18.30
CA CYS A 3 -11.65 20.35 -18.39
C CYS A 3 -12.35 20.57 -17.04
N LEU A 4 -12.32 21.81 -16.52
CA LEU A 4 -12.95 22.13 -15.23
C LEU A 4 -14.48 22.14 -15.27
N ALA A 5 -15.08 22.32 -16.46
CA ALA A 5 -16.53 22.40 -16.60
C ALA A 5 -17.19 21.00 -16.61
N CYS A 6 -16.63 20.04 -17.34
CA CYS A 6 -17.24 18.71 -17.53
C CYS A 6 -16.36 17.54 -17.04
N GLY A 7 -15.11 17.79 -16.64
CA GLY A 7 -14.20 16.73 -16.19
C GLY A 7 -13.67 15.82 -17.31
N TYR A 8 -13.87 16.16 -18.59
CA TYR A 8 -13.32 15.40 -19.71
C TYR A 8 -11.79 15.49 -19.75
N THR A 9 -11.13 14.35 -19.98
CA THR A 9 -9.68 14.27 -20.15
C THR A 9 -9.32 14.61 -21.58
N ILE A 10 -8.64 15.74 -21.77
CA ILE A 10 -8.22 16.24 -23.07
C ILE A 10 -6.88 15.58 -23.43
N ASN A 11 -6.93 14.72 -24.43
CA ASN A 11 -5.79 14.04 -25.05
C ASN A 11 -5.59 14.64 -26.44
N ASP A 12 -4.46 15.30 -26.66
CA ASP A 12 -4.10 16.08 -27.86
C ASP A 12 -5.03 17.25 -28.22
N LEU A 13 -4.52 18.46 -28.01
CA LEU A 13 -5.20 19.72 -28.31
C LEU A 13 -4.95 20.17 -29.75
N HIS A 14 -5.64 19.56 -30.70
CA HIS A 14 -5.71 20.11 -32.05
C HIS A 14 -6.70 21.29 -32.17
N ARG A 15 -7.62 21.44 -31.20
CA ARG A 15 -8.61 22.52 -31.15
C ARG A 15 -8.67 23.13 -29.75
N GLN A 16 -8.81 24.45 -29.67
CA GLN A 16 -8.93 25.22 -28.42
C GLN A 16 -10.33 25.15 -27.78
N THR A 17 -11.05 24.04 -27.96
CA THR A 17 -12.41 23.84 -27.43
C THR A 17 -12.58 22.41 -26.94
N CYS A 18 -13.29 22.26 -25.81
CA CYS A 18 -13.60 20.94 -25.28
C CYS A 18 -14.63 20.24 -26.19
N PRO A 19 -14.39 19.00 -26.65
CA PRO A 19 -15.31 18.31 -27.55
C PRO A 19 -16.64 17.92 -26.89
N GLU A 20 -16.67 17.76 -25.56
CA GLU A 20 -17.88 17.35 -24.83
C GLU A 20 -18.79 18.53 -24.48
N CYS A 21 -18.24 19.61 -23.91
CA CYS A 21 -19.04 20.73 -23.40
C CYS A 21 -18.94 22.00 -24.25
N GLY A 22 -18.10 22.00 -25.29
CA GLY A 22 -17.90 23.16 -26.18
C GLY A 22 -17.18 24.34 -25.53
N ASN A 23 -16.79 24.23 -24.26
CA ASN A 23 -16.18 25.34 -23.54
C ASN A 23 -14.81 25.69 -24.13
N ALA A 24 -14.53 26.99 -24.24
CA ALA A 24 -13.25 27.48 -24.74
C ALA A 24 -12.13 27.01 -23.80
N PHE A 25 -11.09 26.44 -24.38
CA PHE A 25 -9.92 25.95 -23.68
C PHE A 25 -8.73 26.79 -24.13
N ASP A 26 -8.10 27.47 -23.18
CA ASP A 26 -6.89 28.23 -23.44
C ASP A 26 -5.69 27.56 -22.75
N PRO A 27 -4.75 26.97 -23.50
CA PRO A 27 -3.56 26.31 -22.93
C PRO A 27 -2.63 27.26 -22.17
N HIS A 28 -2.74 28.57 -22.40
CA HIS A 28 -1.97 29.59 -21.69
C HIS A 28 -2.66 30.08 -20.42
N ASN A 29 -3.96 29.82 -20.26
CA ASN A 29 -4.72 30.22 -19.09
C ASN A 29 -5.00 29.02 -18.16
N ALA A 30 -4.18 28.89 -17.12
CA ALA A 30 -4.27 27.84 -16.11
C ALA A 30 -5.58 27.81 -15.32
N THR A 31 -6.45 28.84 -15.44
CA THR A 31 -7.79 28.84 -14.83
C THR A 31 -8.82 28.04 -15.62
N THR A 32 -8.51 27.66 -16.86
CA THR A 32 -9.45 26.92 -17.74
C THR A 32 -9.25 25.40 -17.72
N PHE A 33 -8.16 24.95 -17.09
CA PHE A 33 -7.82 23.53 -17.06
C PHE A 33 -7.13 23.14 -15.76
N GLU A 34 -7.43 21.92 -15.29
CA GLU A 34 -6.63 21.31 -14.24
C GLU A 34 -5.45 20.60 -14.91
N ARG A 35 -4.24 21.09 -14.63
CA ARG A 35 -3.01 20.44 -15.06
C ARG A 35 -2.87 19.20 -14.18
N GLU A 36 -3.40 18.08 -14.67
CA GLU A 36 -3.17 16.76 -14.09
C GLU A 36 -1.67 16.65 -13.79
N PRO A 37 -1.25 16.30 -12.56
CA PRO A 37 0.17 16.31 -12.22
C PRO A 37 0.92 15.38 -13.17
N TRP A 38 1.74 15.97 -14.05
CA TRP A 38 2.54 15.25 -15.03
C TRP A 38 3.41 14.25 -14.26
N GLY A 39 3.16 12.96 -14.46
CA GLY A 39 3.82 11.89 -13.71
C GLY A 39 2.89 10.87 -13.07
N SER A 40 1.57 11.09 -13.06
CA SER A 40 0.60 10.17 -12.43
C SER A 40 0.72 8.74 -12.97
N GLU A 41 0.83 8.52 -14.28
CA GLU A 41 0.89 7.15 -14.84
C GLU A 41 2.18 6.41 -14.51
N LYS A 42 3.35 7.06 -14.62
CA LYS A 42 4.64 6.43 -14.29
C LYS A 42 4.72 6.14 -12.79
N LEU A 43 4.24 7.07 -11.97
CA LEU A 43 4.13 6.89 -10.52
C LEU A 43 3.16 5.75 -10.19
N HIS A 44 2.01 5.68 -10.87
CA HIS A 44 1.01 4.65 -10.62
C HIS A 44 1.52 3.26 -11.03
N ARG A 45 2.24 3.18 -12.15
CA ARG A 45 2.89 1.95 -12.61
C ARG A 45 3.97 1.50 -11.63
N GLY A 46 4.85 2.41 -11.19
CA GLY A 46 5.87 2.13 -10.17
C GLY A 46 5.26 1.68 -8.83
N MET A 47 4.20 2.34 -8.39
CA MET A 47 3.51 2.00 -7.15
C MET A 47 2.85 0.61 -7.22
N ARG A 48 2.28 0.23 -8.38
CA ARG A 48 1.78 -1.13 -8.59
C ARG A 48 2.88 -2.19 -8.49
N THR A 49 4.07 -1.92 -9.04
CA THR A 49 5.20 -2.86 -8.95
C THR A 49 5.67 -3.02 -7.50
N VAL A 50 5.76 -1.91 -6.76
CA VAL A 50 6.14 -1.94 -5.33
C VAL A 50 5.11 -2.72 -4.51
N ILE A 51 3.82 -2.49 -4.74
CA ILE A 51 2.74 -3.23 -4.09
C ILE A 51 2.85 -4.73 -4.38
N ALA A 52 3.02 -5.11 -5.65
CA ALA A 52 3.16 -6.52 -6.02
C ALA A 52 4.39 -7.18 -5.39
N LEU A 53 5.53 -6.48 -5.33
CA LEU A 53 6.74 -6.96 -4.67
C LEU A 53 6.55 -7.14 -3.16
N CYS A 54 5.90 -6.19 -2.48
CA CYS A 54 5.59 -6.31 -1.06
C CYS A 54 4.61 -7.45 -0.76
N THR A 55 3.58 -7.65 -1.58
CA THR A 55 2.61 -8.73 -1.37
C THR A 55 3.24 -10.11 -1.59
N THR A 56 4.12 -10.22 -2.58
CA THR A 56 4.81 -11.48 -2.89
C THR A 56 5.86 -11.82 -1.85
N SER A 57 6.66 -10.85 -1.40
CA SER A 57 7.62 -11.08 -0.32
C SER A 57 6.92 -11.47 0.99
N ALA A 58 5.82 -10.82 1.33
CA ALA A 58 4.98 -11.17 2.49
C ALA A 58 4.50 -12.63 2.44
N ALA A 59 3.97 -13.05 1.28
CA ALA A 59 3.50 -14.42 1.09
C ALA A 59 4.63 -15.45 1.20
N ILE A 60 5.80 -15.15 0.62
CA ILE A 60 6.98 -16.02 0.71
C ILE A 60 7.45 -16.15 2.17
N SER A 61 7.52 -15.05 2.91
CA SER A 61 7.89 -15.07 4.34
C SER A 61 6.92 -15.91 5.16
N LEU A 62 5.61 -15.76 4.94
CA LEU A 62 4.59 -16.56 5.62
C LEU A 62 4.80 -18.07 5.37
N VAL A 63 4.94 -18.46 4.11
CA VAL A 63 5.13 -19.87 3.73
C VAL A 63 6.42 -20.43 4.33
N ALA A 64 7.51 -19.67 4.30
CA ALA A 64 8.78 -20.08 4.90
C ALA A 64 8.66 -20.30 6.42
N THR A 65 7.99 -19.39 7.14
CA THR A 65 7.74 -19.55 8.58
C THR A 65 6.90 -20.80 8.86
N LEU A 66 5.84 -21.06 8.09
CA LEU A 66 5.02 -22.26 8.25
C LEU A 66 5.83 -23.56 8.01
N LEU A 67 6.70 -23.57 7.00
CA LEU A 67 7.57 -24.72 6.71
C LEU A 67 8.58 -24.97 7.83
N LEU A 68 9.15 -23.91 8.42
CA LEU A 68 10.06 -24.06 9.56
C LEU A 68 9.34 -24.64 10.78
N ILE A 69 8.13 -24.16 11.08
CA ILE A 69 7.30 -24.72 12.17
C ILE A 69 7.01 -26.20 11.90
N ALA A 70 6.58 -26.55 10.68
CA ALA A 70 6.27 -27.93 10.31
C ALA A 70 7.50 -28.85 10.40
N ALA A 71 8.66 -28.38 9.96
CA ALA A 71 9.91 -29.14 10.01
C ALA A 71 10.34 -29.43 11.46
N GLU A 72 10.16 -28.48 12.37
CA GLU A 72 10.44 -28.72 13.78
C GLU A 72 9.49 -29.75 14.40
N PHE A 73 8.19 -29.64 14.13
CA PHE A 73 7.21 -30.63 14.57
C PHE A 73 7.52 -32.05 14.07
N ALA A 74 8.10 -32.17 12.88
CA ALA A 74 8.50 -33.46 12.32
C ALA A 74 9.75 -34.03 13.00
N THR A 75 10.63 -33.19 13.57
CA THR A 75 11.97 -33.58 14.03
C THR A 75 12.13 -33.63 15.55
N THR A 76 11.30 -32.93 16.34
CA THR A 76 11.47 -32.90 17.80
C THR A 76 10.74 -34.05 18.51
N PRO A 77 11.45 -34.92 19.26
CA PRO A 77 10.82 -35.89 20.15
C PRO A 77 10.14 -35.18 21.33
N ARG A 78 8.90 -35.59 21.65
CA ARG A 78 8.07 -35.01 22.74
C ARG A 78 8.75 -35.17 24.10
N GLY A 79 9.39 -34.12 24.61
CA GLY A 79 9.94 -34.05 25.97
C GLY A 79 9.55 -32.74 26.68
N PRO A 80 9.38 -32.73 28.01
CA PRO A 80 8.72 -31.64 28.76
C PRO A 80 9.45 -30.28 28.74
N ARG A 81 10.68 -30.21 28.23
CA ARG A 81 11.40 -28.94 28.01
C ARG A 81 10.93 -28.19 26.75
N SER A 82 10.07 -28.81 25.92
CA SER A 82 9.67 -28.30 24.60
C SER A 82 8.56 -27.24 24.63
N GLU A 83 7.85 -27.06 25.76
CA GLU A 83 6.69 -26.14 25.78
C GLU A 83 7.10 -24.68 25.63
N LEU A 84 8.15 -24.24 26.33
CA LEU A 84 8.56 -22.84 26.31
C LEU A 84 9.22 -22.44 24.98
N GLU A 85 9.99 -23.35 24.37
CA GLU A 85 10.50 -23.17 23.00
C GLU A 85 9.37 -23.15 21.98
N PHE A 86 8.36 -24.01 22.15
CA PHE A 86 7.19 -24.01 21.29
C PHE A 86 6.43 -22.68 21.37
N PHE A 87 6.17 -22.17 22.58
CA PHE A 87 5.50 -20.88 22.77
C PHE A 87 6.30 -19.71 22.19
N ALA A 88 7.62 -19.69 22.37
CA ALA A 88 8.46 -18.64 21.80
C ALA A 88 8.42 -18.63 20.27
N LYS A 89 8.49 -19.81 19.63
CA LYS A 89 8.42 -19.93 18.17
C LYS A 89 7.03 -19.63 17.63
N PHE A 90 5.99 -20.05 18.34
CA PHE A 90 4.61 -19.73 18.00
C PHE A 90 4.34 -18.22 18.10
N ALA A 91 4.82 -17.57 19.17
CA ALA A 91 4.72 -16.12 19.34
C ALA A 91 5.47 -15.38 18.22
N LEU A 92 6.67 -15.84 17.85
CA LEU A 92 7.44 -15.28 16.73
C LEU A 92 6.74 -15.46 15.38
N ALA A 93 6.09 -16.60 15.16
CA ALA A 93 5.27 -16.81 13.96
C ALA A 93 4.09 -15.84 13.90
N LEU A 94 3.38 -15.65 15.02
CA LEU A 94 2.25 -14.74 15.15
C LEU A 94 2.64 -13.28 14.94
N THR A 95 3.80 -12.85 15.46
CA THR A 95 4.28 -11.48 15.24
C THR A 95 4.65 -11.25 13.79
N LEU A 96 5.31 -12.20 13.12
CA LEU A 96 5.59 -12.12 11.68
C LEU A 96 4.30 -12.05 10.85
N LEU A 97 3.27 -12.82 11.23
CA LEU A 97 1.95 -12.82 10.58
C LEU A 97 1.22 -11.48 10.77
N SER A 98 1.28 -10.92 11.99
CA SER A 98 0.73 -9.61 12.32
C SER A 98 1.39 -8.48 11.53
N ILE A 99 2.73 -8.51 11.41
CA ILE A 99 3.49 -7.53 10.64
C ILE A 99 3.10 -7.62 9.15
N THR A 100 3.03 -8.81 8.59
CA THR A 100 2.62 -8.99 7.18
C THR A 100 1.20 -8.51 6.93
N ALA A 101 0.24 -8.86 7.81
CA ALA A 101 -1.14 -8.36 7.72
C ALA A 101 -1.21 -6.83 7.79
N SER A 102 -0.41 -6.22 8.68
CA SER A 102 -0.35 -4.75 8.82
C SER A 102 0.18 -4.08 7.56
N VAL A 103 1.23 -4.62 6.94
CA VAL A 103 1.78 -4.11 5.67
C VAL A 103 0.74 -4.20 4.55
N LEU A 104 0.05 -5.34 4.43
CA LEU A 104 -1.01 -5.53 3.43
C LEU A 104 -2.18 -4.55 3.64
N ALA A 105 -2.57 -4.30 4.89
CA ALA A 105 -3.61 -3.32 5.21
C ALA A 105 -3.20 -1.90 4.81
N VAL A 106 -1.95 -1.50 5.09
CA VAL A 106 -1.41 -0.19 4.66
C VAL A 106 -1.42 -0.06 3.14
N ILE A 107 -1.03 -1.11 2.42
CA ILE A 107 -1.07 -1.15 0.97
C ILE A 107 -2.50 -0.97 0.45
N ALA A 108 -3.46 -1.75 0.94
CA ALA A 108 -4.85 -1.68 0.52
C ALA A 108 -5.47 -0.31 0.80
N VAL A 109 -5.17 0.28 1.96
CA VAL A 109 -5.59 1.63 2.33
C VAL A 109 -4.93 2.68 1.43
N SER A 110 -3.64 2.53 1.11
CA SER A 110 -2.94 3.46 0.21
C SER A 110 -3.53 3.45 -1.21
N GLU A 111 -3.93 2.28 -1.70
CA GLU A 111 -4.56 2.12 -3.01
C GLU A 111 -5.98 2.69 -3.02
N SER A 112 -6.75 2.47 -1.95
CA SER A 112 -8.06 3.13 -1.75
C SER A 112 -7.94 4.66 -1.71
N LEU A 113 -6.95 5.17 -0.97
CA LEU A 113 -6.67 6.60 -0.86
C LEU A 113 -6.18 7.23 -2.17
N SER A 114 -5.53 6.47 -3.05
CA SER A 114 -5.13 6.95 -4.37
C SER A 114 -6.31 7.40 -5.23
N ARG A 115 -7.53 6.93 -4.94
CA ARG A 115 -8.78 7.36 -5.57
C ARG A 115 -9.39 8.63 -4.94
N LEU A 116 -8.88 9.12 -3.81
CA LEU A 116 -9.36 10.31 -3.12
C LEU A 116 -8.49 11.55 -3.45
N ASN A 117 -9.06 12.76 -3.33
CA ASN A 117 -8.36 14.03 -3.61
C ASN A 117 -7.01 14.13 -2.87
N ALA A 118 -5.99 14.70 -3.54
CA ALA A 118 -4.58 14.69 -3.14
C ALA A 118 -4.29 15.19 -1.71
N TRP A 119 -5.11 16.12 -1.21
CA TRP A 119 -4.93 16.68 0.13
C TRP A 119 -5.36 15.73 1.26
N LYS A 120 -6.38 14.89 1.02
CA LYS A 120 -6.79 13.84 1.98
C LYS A 120 -5.75 12.72 2.07
N ARG A 121 -5.08 12.40 0.96
CA ARG A 121 -4.05 11.34 0.87
C ARG A 121 -2.91 11.49 1.88
N TYR A 122 -2.32 12.68 1.98
CA TYR A 122 -1.11 12.92 2.78
C TYR A 122 -1.36 12.74 4.29
N ARG A 123 -2.47 13.30 4.79
CA ARG A 123 -2.78 13.28 6.22
C ARG A 123 -3.12 11.87 6.73
N THR A 124 -3.82 11.07 5.92
CA THR A 124 -4.13 9.69 6.29
C THR A 124 -2.92 8.77 6.22
N SER A 125 -2.01 8.91 5.24
CA SER A 125 -0.84 8.02 5.19
C SER A 125 0.10 8.22 6.38
N LEU A 126 0.26 9.47 6.84
CA LEU A 126 1.15 9.79 7.96
C LEU A 126 0.64 9.20 9.29
N ILE A 127 -0.67 9.28 9.54
CA ILE A 127 -1.30 8.71 10.75
C ILE A 127 -1.15 7.19 10.73
N TRP A 128 -1.38 6.54 9.59
CA TRP A 128 -1.30 5.09 9.49
C TRP A 128 0.13 4.56 9.67
N VAL A 129 1.12 5.20 9.05
CA VAL A 129 2.54 4.86 9.28
C VAL A 129 2.89 5.02 10.75
N ALA A 130 2.49 6.12 11.39
CA ALA A 130 2.75 6.34 12.81
C ALA A 130 2.10 5.25 13.69
N THR A 131 0.85 4.84 13.40
CA THR A 131 0.18 3.77 14.13
C THR A 131 0.83 2.41 13.92
N SER A 132 1.25 2.06 12.71
CA SER A 132 1.93 0.79 12.44
C SER A 132 3.28 0.70 13.17
N TRP A 133 4.04 1.79 13.21
CA TRP A 133 5.27 1.87 13.99
C TRP A 133 5.01 1.78 15.50
N LEU A 134 3.97 2.43 16.01
CA LEU A 134 3.57 2.33 17.43
C LEU A 134 3.22 0.89 17.83
N VAL A 135 2.45 0.18 16.99
CA VAL A 135 2.11 -1.23 17.23
C VAL A 135 3.36 -2.09 17.24
N LEU A 136 4.27 -1.88 16.28
CA LEU A 136 5.51 -2.64 16.18
C LEU A 136 6.42 -2.43 17.40
N PHE A 137 6.59 -1.18 17.84
CA PHE A 137 7.34 -0.85 19.06
C PHE A 137 6.69 -1.44 20.32
N ALA A 138 5.35 -1.38 20.43
CA ALA A 138 4.63 -1.96 21.56
C ALA A 138 4.81 -3.49 21.63
N THR A 139 4.77 -4.17 20.47
CA THR A 139 5.02 -5.62 20.42
C THR A 139 6.46 -6.00 20.75
N LEU A 140 7.44 -5.18 20.36
CA LEU A 140 8.85 -5.40 20.71
C LEU A 140 9.12 -5.16 22.20
N ALA A 141 8.42 -4.21 22.84
CA ALA A 141 8.58 -3.93 24.26
C ALA A 141 7.97 -5.00 25.19
N LEU A 142 7.13 -5.88 24.65
CA LEU A 142 6.50 -7.01 25.37
C LEU A 142 7.28 -8.32 25.24
N LEU A 143 8.28 -8.37 24.34
CA LEU A 143 9.22 -9.48 24.14
C LEU A 143 10.46 -9.29 25.03
#